data_AF-A0A0G4KAF4-F1
#
_entry.id   AF-A0A0G4KAF4-F1
#
_cell.length_a   1.000
_cell.length_b   1.000
_cell.length_c   1.000
_cell.angle_alpha   90.00
_cell.angle_beta   90.00
_cell.angle_gamma   90.00
#
_symmetry.space_group_name_H-M   'P 1'
#
loop_
_entity.id
_entity.type
_entity.pdbx_description
1 polymer ?
#
loop_
_entity_poly.entity_id
_entity_poly.type
_entity_poly.pdbx_seq_one_letter_code
_entity_poly.pdbx_strand_id
1 'polypeptide(L)'
;MKKIILFLLSINLLWAFPPSEAYFSELLSDNGKVTKNTLKVKKLDGTYSAAQIYFDGEITLTGVLERTDNSDVDTIYSALRFYPDNNIDLPFLFSTSYHNIDDYKEFERLDFGVLLENIKVKLPEPLNKRFLGAAAVRAEVTIRNYSFYGEGEAGREAYGDLVNIKLLDDVQIEYFSKDNSSDVYYHAGNSYYIKLEYNSKDDYVNIRDKANGKVIGKILKNDMINNGGILLAIDDYYGSGEKDWCEVYYMPPNAKDGKDAIYGFVHSSQIK
;
A
#
# COMPACT_ATOMS: atom_id res chain seq x y z
N MET A 1 3.72 7.93 -40.58
CA MET A 1 3.13 8.55 -39.39
C MET A 1 3.09 7.51 -38.28
N LYS A 2 4.08 7.50 -37.39
CA LYS A 2 4.14 6.56 -36.24
C LYS A 2 3.47 7.26 -35.05
N LYS A 3 2.39 6.66 -34.53
CA LYS A 3 1.74 7.11 -33.30
C LYS A 3 2.71 6.89 -32.15
N ILE A 4 3.28 7.96 -31.61
CA ILE A 4 4.00 7.94 -30.34
C ILE A 4 2.91 7.85 -29.28
N ILE A 5 2.70 6.66 -28.73
CA ILE A 5 1.92 6.48 -27.51
C ILE A 5 2.83 6.96 -26.38
N LEU A 6 2.55 8.15 -25.87
CA LEU A 6 3.17 8.68 -24.66
C LEU A 6 2.56 7.90 -23.48
N PHE A 7 3.22 6.82 -23.07
CA PHE A 7 2.95 6.22 -21.75
C PHE A 7 3.49 7.22 -20.73
N LEU A 8 2.61 8.02 -20.13
CA LEU A 8 2.90 8.73 -18.91
C LEU A 8 3.10 7.68 -17.81
N LEU A 9 4.34 7.23 -17.63
CA LEU A 9 4.80 6.66 -16.36
C LEU A 9 4.77 7.83 -15.36
N SER A 10 3.65 8.02 -14.68
CA SER A 10 3.63 8.77 -13.44
C SER A 10 4.29 7.91 -12.37
N ILE A 11 5.63 7.89 -12.35
CA ILE A 11 6.39 7.49 -11.17
C ILE A 11 6.24 8.66 -10.18
N ASN A 12 5.09 8.73 -9.51
CA ASN A 12 5.03 9.39 -8.22
C ASN A 12 5.46 8.33 -7.22
N LEU A 13 6.78 8.17 -7.05
CA LEU A 13 7.31 7.53 -5.84
C LEU A 13 6.99 8.52 -4.71
N LEU A 14 5.80 8.33 -4.13
CA LEU A 14 5.35 9.01 -2.92
C LEU A 14 6.27 8.56 -1.76
N TRP A 15 6.59 9.49 -0.87
CA TRP A 15 7.71 9.41 0.06
C TRP A 15 7.24 8.86 1.41
N ALA A 16 6.80 7.60 1.44
CA ALA A 16 6.05 7.07 2.58
C ALA A 16 6.92 6.68 3.78
N PHE A 17 6.40 6.96 4.99
CA PHE A 17 6.83 6.27 6.21
C PHE A 17 6.20 4.87 6.23
N PRO A 18 7.00 3.79 6.13
CA PRO A 18 6.46 2.45 6.10
C PRO A 18 5.95 2.08 7.50
N PRO A 19 4.92 1.22 7.60
CA PRO A 19 4.56 0.62 8.87
C PRO A 19 5.75 -0.11 9.48
N SER A 20 5.92 0.03 10.81
CA SER A 20 7.00 -0.62 11.58
C SER A 20 6.80 -2.14 11.74
N GLU A 21 5.68 -2.69 11.28
CA GLU A 21 5.42 -4.12 11.29
C GLU A 21 4.34 -4.49 10.26
N ALA A 22 4.24 -5.79 9.97
CA ALA A 22 3.12 -6.34 9.21
C ALA A 22 1.85 -6.33 10.07
N TYR A 23 0.69 -6.11 9.46
CA TYR A 23 -0.59 -6.27 10.14
C TYR A 23 -0.78 -7.71 10.64
N PHE A 24 -0.34 -8.68 9.85
CA PHE A 24 -0.32 -10.12 10.20
C PHE A 24 1.09 -10.58 10.61
N SER A 25 1.70 -9.92 11.60
CA SER A 25 3.05 -10.22 12.05
C SER A 25 3.19 -11.64 12.62
N GLU A 26 2.11 -12.24 13.10
CA GLU A 26 2.04 -13.62 13.57
C GLU A 26 2.26 -14.67 12.47
N LEU A 27 2.16 -14.29 11.19
CA LEU A 27 2.46 -15.18 10.05
C LEU A 27 3.97 -15.24 9.72
N LEU A 28 4.77 -14.35 10.29
CA LEU A 28 6.22 -14.37 10.15
C LEU A 28 6.81 -15.56 10.90
N SER A 29 7.82 -16.18 10.31
CA SER A 29 8.52 -17.33 10.90
C SER A 29 9.93 -16.96 11.31
N ASP A 30 10.45 -17.65 12.31
CA ASP A 30 11.89 -17.62 12.66
C ASP A 30 12.72 -18.63 11.85
N ASN A 31 12.09 -19.39 10.95
CA ASN A 31 12.72 -20.43 10.13
C ASN A 31 12.60 -20.17 8.62
N GLY A 32 12.62 -18.88 8.25
CA GLY A 32 12.63 -18.43 6.87
C GLY A 32 13.88 -18.85 6.09
N LYS A 33 13.76 -18.85 4.77
CA LYS A 33 14.78 -19.32 3.83
C LYS A 33 15.02 -18.30 2.74
N VAL A 34 16.29 -18.07 2.43
CA VAL A 34 16.73 -17.43 1.18
C VAL A 34 17.17 -18.54 0.23
N THR A 35 16.42 -18.79 -0.84
CA THR A 35 16.68 -19.87 -1.79
C THR A 35 17.49 -19.42 -3.00
N LYS A 36 17.54 -18.11 -3.26
CA LYS A 36 18.38 -17.48 -4.28
C LYS A 36 18.75 -16.07 -3.82
N ASN A 37 20.01 -15.68 -3.95
CA ASN A 37 20.41 -14.29 -3.82
C ASN A 37 21.53 -13.99 -4.82
N THR A 38 21.25 -13.11 -5.76
CA THR A 38 22.23 -12.57 -6.70
C THR A 38 22.29 -11.05 -6.65
N LEU A 39 21.76 -10.45 -5.59
CA LEU A 39 21.74 -9.00 -5.43
C LEU A 39 23.18 -8.48 -5.38
N LYS A 40 23.44 -7.45 -6.17
CA LYS A 40 24.70 -6.71 -6.18
C LYS A 40 24.39 -5.24 -6.21
N VAL A 41 25.12 -4.45 -5.42
CA VAL A 41 25.01 -3.00 -5.49
C VAL A 41 25.31 -2.54 -6.93
N LYS A 42 24.36 -1.82 -7.51
CA LYS A 42 24.45 -1.26 -8.85
C LYS A 42 24.95 0.17 -8.80
N LYS A 43 24.28 0.99 -8.00
CA LYS A 43 24.57 2.41 -7.83
C LYS A 43 24.10 2.90 -6.48
N LEU A 44 24.74 3.95 -6.02
CA LEU A 44 24.33 4.75 -4.87
C LEU A 44 24.13 6.17 -5.38
N ASP A 45 22.91 6.69 -5.23
CA ASP A 45 22.58 8.08 -5.51
C ASP A 45 22.33 8.76 -4.17
N GLY A 46 23.08 9.81 -3.81
CA GLY A 46 22.90 10.43 -2.50
C GLY A 46 23.33 11.89 -2.43
N THR A 47 22.79 12.58 -1.44
CA THR A 47 23.18 13.91 -0.96
C THR A 47 23.72 13.78 0.47
N TYR A 48 24.07 14.91 1.10
CA TYR A 48 24.54 14.95 2.48
C TYR A 48 23.53 14.39 3.51
N SER A 49 22.22 14.42 3.20
CA SER A 49 21.16 14.06 4.15
C SER A 49 20.39 12.77 3.80
N ALA A 50 20.47 12.30 2.56
CA ALA A 50 19.72 11.14 2.11
C ALA A 50 20.45 10.39 1.00
N ALA A 51 20.20 9.09 0.90
CA ALA A 51 20.75 8.26 -0.15
C ALA A 51 19.81 7.14 -0.55
N GLN A 52 19.91 6.77 -1.81
CA GLN A 52 19.21 5.67 -2.41
C GLN A 52 20.22 4.67 -2.95
N ILE A 53 20.11 3.42 -2.51
CA ILE A 53 20.95 2.32 -2.96
C ILE A 53 20.11 1.44 -3.86
N TYR A 54 20.65 1.14 -5.03
CA TYR A 54 20.01 0.30 -6.02
C TYR A 54 20.79 -0.99 -6.17
N PHE A 55 20.07 -2.10 -6.28
CA PHE A 55 20.65 -3.42 -6.45
C PHE A 55 20.22 -4.00 -7.81
N ASP A 56 21.20 -4.54 -8.55
CA ASP A 56 20.94 -5.41 -9.70
C ASP A 56 20.85 -6.87 -9.22
N GLY A 57 20.13 -7.70 -9.97
CA GLY A 57 19.93 -9.12 -9.65
C GLY A 57 18.58 -9.39 -8.99
N GLU A 58 18.45 -10.59 -8.43
CA GLU A 58 17.21 -11.08 -7.81
C GLU A 58 17.50 -11.73 -6.46
N ILE A 59 16.53 -11.66 -5.56
CA ILE A 59 16.50 -12.45 -4.33
C ILE A 59 15.19 -13.24 -4.28
N THR A 60 15.26 -14.48 -3.82
CA THR A 60 14.11 -15.34 -3.54
C THR A 60 14.16 -15.77 -2.10
N LEU A 61 13.09 -15.46 -1.37
CA LEU A 61 13.04 -15.62 0.08
C LEU A 61 11.61 -15.82 0.58
N THR A 62 11.49 -16.39 1.77
CA THR A 62 10.20 -16.58 2.45
C THR A 62 9.86 -15.43 3.40
N GLY A 63 8.57 -15.20 3.58
CA GLY A 63 8.04 -14.15 4.43
C GLY A 63 6.53 -14.01 4.26
N VAL A 64 6.01 -12.84 4.61
CA VAL A 64 4.59 -12.50 4.52
C VAL A 64 4.38 -11.47 3.42
N LEU A 65 3.51 -11.78 2.46
CA LEU A 65 3.04 -10.83 1.45
C LEU A 65 1.69 -10.28 1.89
N GLU A 66 1.60 -8.96 2.05
CA GLU A 66 0.45 -8.27 2.63
C GLU A 66 -0.08 -7.19 1.68
N ARG A 67 -1.41 -7.14 1.52
CA ARG A 67 -2.15 -6.06 0.87
C ARG A 67 -2.96 -5.33 1.94
N THR A 68 -2.65 -4.06 2.14
CA THR A 68 -3.40 -3.16 3.01
C THR A 68 -3.28 -1.73 2.46
N ASP A 69 -4.18 -0.85 2.87
CA ASP A 69 -3.97 0.58 2.66
C ASP A 69 -2.88 1.09 3.63
N ASN A 70 -1.99 1.92 3.09
CA ASN A 70 -1.00 2.68 3.85
C ASN A 70 -1.20 4.18 3.58
N SER A 71 -0.66 5.02 4.47
CA SER A 71 -0.81 6.47 4.45
C SER A 71 0.57 7.09 4.45
N ASP A 72 0.75 8.10 3.62
CA ASP A 72 1.89 8.99 3.67
C ASP A 72 1.38 10.42 3.70
N VAL A 73 1.60 11.09 4.84
CA VAL A 73 1.05 12.43 5.13
C VAL A 73 -0.45 12.45 4.86
N ASP A 74 -0.88 13.00 3.72
CA ASP A 74 -2.28 13.20 3.34
C ASP A 74 -2.75 12.24 2.22
N THR A 75 -1.91 11.26 1.81
CA THR A 75 -2.22 10.33 0.71
C THR A 75 -2.37 8.90 1.20
N ILE A 76 -3.50 8.25 0.89
CA ILE A 76 -3.67 6.82 1.11
C ILE A 76 -3.49 6.05 -0.19
N TYR A 77 -2.59 5.07 -0.17
CA TYR A 77 -2.36 4.19 -1.31
C TYR A 77 -2.50 2.73 -0.90
N SER A 78 -2.91 1.89 -1.86
CA SER A 78 -3.01 0.45 -1.63
C SER A 78 -1.64 -0.19 -1.79
N ALA A 79 -1.01 -0.54 -0.68
CA ALA A 79 0.34 -1.08 -0.66
C ALA A 79 0.33 -2.61 -0.80
N LEU A 80 1.25 -3.14 -1.60
CA LEU A 80 1.65 -4.53 -1.51
C LEU A 80 3.00 -4.56 -0.82
N ARG A 81 3.06 -5.02 0.42
CA ARG A 81 4.33 -5.11 1.15
C ARG A 81 4.73 -6.55 1.35
N PHE A 82 6.02 -6.81 1.22
CA PHE A 82 6.60 -8.07 1.60
C PHE A 82 7.49 -7.89 2.81
N TYR A 83 7.18 -8.62 3.87
CA TYR A 83 7.91 -8.64 5.12
C TYR A 83 8.72 -9.95 5.16
N PRO A 84 10.06 -9.90 5.06
CA PRO A 84 10.89 -11.09 5.22
C PRO A 84 10.66 -11.74 6.58
N ASP A 85 10.82 -13.06 6.62
CA ASP A 85 10.82 -13.81 7.89
C ASP A 85 11.85 -13.26 8.90
N ASN A 86 11.58 -13.44 10.19
CA ASN A 86 12.30 -12.79 11.30
C ASN A 86 13.81 -13.06 11.33
N ASN A 87 14.22 -14.21 10.79
CA ASN A 87 15.62 -14.65 10.73
C ASN A 87 16.32 -14.33 9.40
N ILE A 88 15.63 -13.67 8.47
CA ILE A 88 16.18 -13.30 7.17
C ILE A 88 16.65 -11.85 7.23
N ASP A 89 17.96 -11.69 7.16
CA ASP A 89 18.56 -10.40 6.93
C ASP A 89 18.55 -10.09 5.43
N LEU A 90 18.02 -8.92 5.08
CA LEU A 90 18.11 -8.39 3.72
C LEU A 90 19.28 -7.38 3.68
N PRO A 91 19.83 -7.08 2.48
CA PRO A 91 20.92 -6.12 2.42
C PRO A 91 20.40 -4.74 2.80
N PHE A 92 20.81 -4.27 3.98
CA PHE A 92 20.72 -2.88 4.41
C PHE A 92 22.12 -2.41 4.75
N LEU A 93 22.45 -1.21 4.31
CA LEU A 93 23.48 -0.44 4.99
C LEU A 93 23.08 1.02 4.89
N PHE A 94 22.91 1.68 6.02
CA PHE A 94 23.24 3.10 6.08
C PHE A 94 23.78 3.50 7.45
N SER A 95 25.10 3.69 7.52
CA SER A 95 25.69 4.74 8.35
C SER A 95 25.94 5.92 7.43
N THR A 96 25.18 7.01 7.58
CA THR A 96 25.36 8.25 6.80
C THR A 96 26.65 8.99 7.14
N SER A 97 27.40 8.53 8.14
CA SER A 97 28.48 9.32 8.74
C SER A 97 29.75 9.41 7.87
N TYR A 98 29.95 8.53 6.89
CA TYR A 98 31.14 8.59 6.02
C TYR A 98 30.81 8.27 4.56
N HIS A 99 31.16 9.20 3.66
CA HIS A 99 31.00 9.14 2.21
C HIS A 99 31.77 8.01 1.51
N ASN A 100 32.23 6.99 2.23
CA ASN A 100 32.97 5.88 1.66
C ASN A 100 32.09 4.66 1.52
N ILE A 101 31.91 4.29 0.25
CA ILE A 101 31.33 3.04 -0.20
C ILE A 101 32.06 1.84 0.46
N ASP A 102 33.32 1.97 0.83
CA ASP A 102 34.15 0.88 1.37
C ASP A 102 33.86 0.47 2.83
N ASP A 103 32.98 1.19 3.55
CA ASP A 103 32.56 0.84 4.93
C ASP A 103 31.30 -0.06 4.99
N TYR A 104 31.01 -0.80 3.90
CA TYR A 104 29.96 -1.82 3.84
C TYR A 104 30.11 -2.90 4.92
N LYS A 105 29.21 -2.90 5.91
CA LYS A 105 29.10 -3.96 6.91
C LYS A 105 27.64 -4.37 7.17
N GLU A 106 27.37 -5.62 6.79
CA GLU A 106 26.37 -6.53 7.36
C GLU A 106 24.90 -6.35 6.92
N PHE A 107 24.28 -7.49 6.59
CA PHE A 107 22.85 -7.60 6.35
C PHE A 107 22.18 -7.50 7.73
N GLU A 108 21.06 -6.77 7.82
CA GLU A 108 20.26 -6.70 9.04
C GLU A 108 18.80 -7.04 8.72
N ARG A 109 18.03 -7.30 9.77
CA ARG A 109 16.59 -7.47 9.65
C ARG A 109 15.94 -6.14 9.28
N LEU A 110 14.96 -6.19 8.38
CA LEU A 110 14.07 -5.06 8.21
C LEU A 110 13.08 -4.94 9.36
N ASP A 111 13.02 -3.76 9.93
CA ASP A 111 11.91 -3.34 10.80
C ASP A 111 10.67 -2.91 10.00
N PHE A 112 10.66 -3.06 8.68
CA PHE A 112 9.51 -2.68 7.83
C PHE A 112 9.39 -3.53 6.54
N GLY A 113 8.27 -3.43 5.84
CA GLY A 113 8.04 -4.22 4.62
C GLY A 113 8.62 -3.57 3.36
N VAL A 114 9.11 -4.39 2.43
CA VAL A 114 9.49 -3.96 1.07
C VAL A 114 8.22 -3.66 0.27
N LEU A 115 8.05 -2.43 -0.21
CA LEU A 115 6.95 -2.05 -1.09
C LEU A 115 7.17 -2.63 -2.49
N LEU A 116 6.19 -3.39 -2.98
CA LEU A 116 6.30 -4.16 -4.20
C LEU A 116 5.41 -3.65 -5.33
N GLU A 117 6.02 -3.46 -6.50
CA GLU A 117 5.28 -3.39 -7.76
C GLU A 117 4.96 -4.80 -8.28
N ASN A 118 3.68 -5.08 -8.54
CA ASN A 118 3.24 -6.42 -8.96
C ASN A 118 2.64 -6.48 -10.37
N ILE A 119 2.95 -5.51 -11.24
CA ILE A 119 2.29 -5.28 -12.55
C ILE A 119 2.21 -6.55 -13.42
N LYS A 120 3.17 -7.48 -13.30
CA LYS A 120 3.25 -8.70 -14.11
C LYS A 120 2.87 -9.99 -13.38
N VAL A 121 2.65 -9.94 -12.08
CA VAL A 121 2.39 -11.11 -11.25
C VAL A 121 0.92 -11.14 -10.87
N LYS A 122 0.25 -12.23 -11.26
CA LYS A 122 -1.13 -12.50 -10.86
C LYS A 122 -1.16 -12.91 -9.39
N LEU A 123 -1.79 -12.11 -8.57
CA LEU A 123 -2.02 -12.40 -7.16
C LEU A 123 -3.38 -13.08 -6.96
N PRO A 124 -3.54 -13.93 -5.93
CA PRO A 124 -4.86 -14.41 -5.53
C PRO A 124 -5.70 -13.27 -4.96
N GLU A 125 -7.02 -13.45 -4.95
CA GLU A 125 -7.93 -12.56 -4.24
C GLU A 125 -7.78 -12.76 -2.71
N PRO A 126 -7.86 -11.68 -1.90
CA PRO A 126 -8.01 -10.28 -2.28
C PRO A 126 -6.68 -9.52 -2.50
N LEU A 127 -5.51 -10.17 -2.46
CA LEU A 127 -4.19 -9.51 -2.61
C LEU A 127 -4.02 -8.76 -3.95
N ASN A 128 -4.80 -9.13 -4.97
CA ASN A 128 -4.82 -8.54 -6.30
C ASN A 128 -5.67 -7.26 -6.43
N LYS A 129 -6.43 -6.88 -5.39
CA LYS A 129 -7.31 -5.71 -5.44
C LYS A 129 -7.26 -4.91 -4.14
N ARG A 130 -7.67 -3.66 -4.25
CA ARG A 130 -7.90 -2.78 -3.10
C ARG A 130 -9.24 -3.13 -2.44
N PHE A 131 -9.29 -3.11 -1.11
CA PHE A 131 -10.49 -3.33 -0.29
C PHE A 131 -10.29 -2.73 1.11
N LEU A 132 -11.38 -2.53 1.84
CA LEU A 132 -11.34 -1.95 3.19
C LEU A 132 -10.97 -3.03 4.22
N GLY A 133 -9.68 -3.27 4.39
CA GLY A 133 -9.13 -4.25 5.31
C GLY A 133 -7.67 -4.55 5.02
N ALA A 134 -7.16 -5.62 5.63
CA ALA A 134 -5.84 -6.15 5.39
C ALA A 134 -5.95 -7.63 4.99
N ALA A 135 -5.11 -8.07 4.06
CA ALA A 135 -4.98 -9.47 3.72
C ALA A 135 -3.51 -9.84 3.58
N ALA A 136 -3.14 -11.00 4.08
CA ALA A 136 -1.78 -11.47 4.02
C ALA A 136 -1.71 -12.97 3.75
N VAL A 137 -0.56 -13.38 3.23
CA VAL A 137 -0.27 -14.79 3.01
C VAL A 137 1.22 -15.04 3.21
N ARG A 138 1.54 -16.16 3.84
CA ARG A 138 2.91 -16.66 3.86
C ARG A 138 3.31 -17.11 2.46
N ALA A 139 4.42 -16.60 1.96
CA ALA A 139 4.85 -16.84 0.59
C ALA A 139 6.38 -16.95 0.47
N GLU A 140 6.82 -17.70 -0.53
CA GLU A 140 8.14 -17.53 -1.14
C GLU A 140 8.00 -16.57 -2.31
N VAL A 141 8.72 -15.44 -2.28
CA VAL A 141 8.66 -14.41 -3.31
C VAL A 141 10.01 -14.26 -3.98
N THR A 142 10.01 -13.94 -5.27
CA THR A 142 11.20 -13.47 -5.98
C THR A 142 11.07 -11.98 -6.23
N ILE A 143 12.03 -11.20 -5.74
CA ILE A 143 12.10 -9.74 -5.89
C ILE A 143 13.30 -9.39 -6.77
N ARG A 144 13.13 -8.42 -7.66
CA ARG A 144 14.20 -7.81 -8.47
C ARG A 144 14.15 -6.29 -8.35
N ASN A 145 15.13 -5.61 -8.92
CA ASN A 145 15.24 -4.14 -8.88
C ASN A 145 15.10 -3.60 -7.45
N TYR A 146 15.62 -4.37 -6.49
CA TYR A 146 15.55 -4.04 -5.09
C TYR A 146 16.28 -2.72 -4.86
N SER A 147 15.66 -1.81 -4.12
CA SER A 147 16.29 -0.55 -3.75
C SER A 147 15.86 -0.13 -2.37
N PHE A 148 16.73 0.63 -1.71
CA PHE A 148 16.51 1.16 -0.39
C PHE A 148 16.74 2.66 -0.41
N TYR A 149 15.83 3.40 0.22
CA TYR A 149 15.94 4.82 0.44
C TYR A 149 16.14 5.08 1.93
N GLY A 150 17.27 5.70 2.28
CA GLY A 150 17.62 6.08 3.64
C GLY A 150 17.77 7.59 3.79
N GLU A 151 17.28 8.14 4.89
CA GLU A 151 17.55 9.51 5.32
C GLU A 151 17.98 9.49 6.79
N GLY A 152 19.15 10.08 7.10
CA GLY A 152 19.70 10.07 8.45
C GLY A 152 19.86 8.66 9.04
N GLU A 153 19.66 8.53 10.35
CA GLU A 153 19.67 7.24 11.08
C GLU A 153 18.33 6.50 11.00
N ALA A 154 17.30 7.08 10.40
CA ALA A 154 15.92 6.61 10.56
C ALA A 154 15.53 5.48 9.62
N GLY A 155 16.19 5.32 8.46
CA GLY A 155 15.73 4.45 7.37
C GLY A 155 14.37 4.94 6.83
N ARG A 156 14.18 5.03 5.50
CA ARG A 156 12.91 5.54 4.97
C ARG A 156 12.07 4.47 4.33
N GLU A 157 12.52 3.77 3.30
CA GLU A 157 11.66 2.78 2.63
C GLU A 157 12.49 1.82 1.77
N ALA A 158 11.98 0.61 1.55
CA ALA A 158 12.53 -0.35 0.61
C ALA A 158 11.51 -0.66 -0.50
N TYR A 159 11.99 -0.83 -1.72
CA TYR A 159 11.19 -1.05 -2.92
C TYR A 159 11.70 -2.25 -3.71
N GLY A 160 10.81 -2.88 -4.49
CA GLY A 160 11.22 -3.86 -5.50
C GLY A 160 10.09 -4.25 -6.45
N ASP A 161 10.43 -4.93 -7.54
CA ASP A 161 9.43 -5.56 -8.40
C ASP A 161 9.20 -7.00 -7.94
N LEU A 162 7.94 -7.39 -7.75
CA LEU A 162 7.58 -8.80 -7.60
C LEU A 162 7.70 -9.51 -8.95
N VAL A 163 8.52 -10.55 -8.99
CA VAL A 163 8.78 -11.38 -10.20
C VAL A 163 7.98 -12.67 -10.16
N ASN A 164 7.93 -13.31 -8.98
CA ASN A 164 7.28 -14.58 -8.80
C ASN A 164 6.78 -14.73 -7.36
N ILE A 165 5.74 -15.54 -7.18
CA ILE A 165 5.14 -15.87 -5.88
C ILE A 165 4.79 -17.35 -5.85
N LYS A 166 5.09 -17.99 -4.72
CA LYS A 166 4.60 -19.30 -4.34
C LYS A 166 3.97 -19.19 -2.95
N LEU A 167 2.66 -19.42 -2.88
CA LEU A 167 1.93 -19.44 -1.61
C LEU A 167 2.38 -20.64 -0.78
N LEU A 168 2.61 -20.42 0.50
CA LEU A 168 2.99 -21.45 1.46
C LEU A 168 1.82 -21.84 2.36
N ASP A 169 0.83 -20.97 2.51
CA ASP A 169 -0.39 -21.17 3.30
C ASP A 169 -1.61 -20.49 2.64
N ASP A 170 -2.76 -20.59 3.30
CA ASP A 170 -4.00 -19.90 2.92
C ASP A 170 -3.93 -18.40 3.23
N VAL A 171 -4.63 -17.60 2.42
CA VAL A 171 -4.73 -16.15 2.61
C VAL A 171 -5.56 -15.85 3.85
N GLN A 172 -4.98 -15.09 4.78
CA GLN A 172 -5.67 -14.52 5.95
C GLN A 172 -6.23 -13.15 5.58
N ILE A 173 -7.42 -12.82 6.10
CA ILE A 173 -8.13 -11.58 5.78
C ILE A 173 -8.76 -11.03 7.06
N GLU A 174 -8.55 -9.75 7.32
CA GLU A 174 -9.24 -8.98 8.35
C GLU A 174 -9.94 -7.78 7.69
N TYR A 175 -11.23 -7.62 7.97
CA TYR A 175 -12.02 -6.51 7.47
C TYR A 175 -12.17 -5.46 8.56
N PHE A 176 -11.97 -4.19 8.20
CA PHE A 176 -12.06 -3.11 9.19
C PHE A 176 -13.52 -2.87 9.59
N SER A 177 -13.77 -2.88 10.90
CA SER A 177 -15.12 -2.74 11.47
C SER A 177 -15.75 -1.38 11.18
N LYS A 178 -17.07 -1.40 10.98
CA LYS A 178 -17.90 -0.19 10.83
C LYS A 178 -18.18 0.50 12.17
N ASP A 179 -18.33 -0.28 13.23
CA ASP A 179 -18.81 0.15 14.55
C ASP A 179 -17.72 0.73 15.45
N ASN A 180 -16.56 1.09 14.91
CA ASN A 180 -15.46 1.62 15.71
C ASN A 180 -15.85 3.02 16.23
N SER A 181 -16.43 3.02 17.44
CA SER A 181 -17.23 4.09 18.07
C SER A 181 -16.44 5.25 18.66
N SER A 182 -15.14 5.24 18.47
CA SER A 182 -14.30 6.40 18.71
C SER A 182 -14.02 7.02 17.35
N ASP A 183 -13.68 8.29 17.33
CA ASP A 183 -13.03 8.92 16.17
C ASP A 183 -11.68 8.24 15.86
N VAL A 184 -11.55 6.90 15.87
CA VAL A 184 -10.33 6.07 15.78
C VAL A 184 -10.15 5.45 14.39
N TYR A 185 -10.86 5.98 13.39
CA TYR A 185 -10.13 6.25 12.15
C TYR A 185 -9.07 7.36 12.36
N TYR A 186 -9.10 8.09 13.49
CA TYR A 186 -8.10 9.02 13.96
C TYR A 186 -7.38 8.49 15.21
N HIS A 187 -6.17 7.94 15.04
CA HIS A 187 -5.19 7.98 16.10
C HIS A 187 -4.38 9.26 15.97
N ALA A 188 -4.03 9.89 17.09
CA ALA A 188 -2.97 10.89 17.15
C ALA A 188 -1.66 10.21 16.68
N GLY A 189 -1.40 10.28 15.37
CA GLY A 189 -0.24 9.67 14.71
C GLY A 189 -0.54 8.97 13.37
N ASN A 190 -1.76 8.44 13.13
CA ASN A 190 -2.08 7.64 11.94
C ASN A 190 -3.60 7.65 11.66
N SER A 191 -4.09 8.60 10.86
CA SER A 191 -5.50 8.62 10.41
C SER A 191 -5.55 8.32 8.92
N TYR A 192 -6.03 7.15 8.49
CA TYR A 192 -6.06 6.81 7.06
C TYR A 192 -7.18 7.59 6.36
N TYR A 193 -8.44 7.40 6.76
CA TYR A 193 -9.58 7.84 5.93
C TYR A 193 -10.34 9.04 6.50
N ILE A 194 -10.81 9.93 5.61
CA ILE A 194 -11.70 11.04 5.96
C ILE A 194 -13.15 10.60 5.76
N LYS A 195 -14.01 10.77 6.77
CA LYS A 195 -15.44 10.52 6.61
C LYS A 195 -16.09 11.65 5.83
N LEU A 196 -16.74 11.31 4.72
CA LEU A 196 -17.42 12.25 3.82
C LEU A 196 -18.89 12.40 4.18
N GLU A 197 -19.41 13.60 3.95
CA GLU A 197 -20.82 13.94 4.09
C GLU A 197 -21.53 14.02 2.72
N TYR A 198 -22.84 13.80 2.74
CA TYR A 198 -23.68 13.94 1.55
C TYR A 198 -23.91 15.42 1.21
N ASN A 199 -23.67 15.83 -0.04
CA ASN A 199 -23.84 17.22 -0.50
C ASN A 199 -24.79 17.38 -1.70
N SER A 200 -25.26 16.27 -2.29
CA SER A 200 -26.17 16.33 -3.44
C SER A 200 -27.60 16.77 -3.07
N LYS A 201 -28.30 17.37 -4.04
CA LYS A 201 -29.75 17.61 -3.97
C LYS A 201 -30.57 16.37 -4.34
N ASP A 202 -29.95 15.43 -5.04
CA ASP A 202 -30.58 14.17 -5.47
C ASP A 202 -30.80 13.23 -4.27
N ASP A 203 -31.73 12.29 -4.40
CA ASP A 203 -32.01 11.27 -3.38
C ASP A 203 -30.93 10.16 -3.31
N TYR A 204 -30.06 10.11 -4.30
CA TYR A 204 -28.92 9.20 -4.32
C TYR A 204 -27.74 9.79 -5.11
N VAL A 205 -26.55 9.28 -4.83
CA VAL A 205 -25.35 9.49 -5.65
C VAL A 205 -24.90 8.14 -6.20
N ASN A 206 -24.28 8.15 -7.38
CA ASN A 206 -23.75 6.94 -7.99
C ASN A 206 -22.30 6.74 -7.54
N ILE A 207 -21.94 5.51 -7.20
CA ILE A 207 -20.54 5.08 -7.10
C ILE A 207 -20.15 4.33 -8.38
N ARG A 208 -18.98 4.64 -8.92
CA ARG A 208 -18.48 4.14 -10.21
C ARG A 208 -17.18 3.35 -10.06
N ASP A 209 -16.90 2.47 -11.02
CA ASP A 209 -15.66 1.68 -11.05
C ASP A 209 -14.40 2.52 -11.33
N LYS A 210 -14.56 3.67 -12.00
CA LYS A 210 -13.56 4.71 -12.24
C LYS A 210 -14.25 6.05 -12.52
N ALA A 211 -13.53 7.16 -12.59
CA ALA A 211 -14.11 8.42 -13.03
C ALA A 211 -14.82 8.30 -14.37
N ASN A 212 -16.03 8.83 -14.44
CA ASN A 212 -16.92 8.73 -15.61
C ASN A 212 -17.18 7.27 -16.08
N GLY A 213 -16.86 6.27 -15.27
CA GLY A 213 -16.97 4.85 -15.58
C GLY A 213 -18.38 4.30 -15.43
N LYS A 214 -18.51 2.97 -15.34
CA LYS A 214 -19.79 2.30 -15.13
C LYS A 214 -20.26 2.52 -13.70
N VAL A 215 -21.57 2.70 -13.52
CA VAL A 215 -22.18 2.70 -12.18
C VAL A 215 -22.14 1.29 -11.61
N ILE A 216 -21.52 1.14 -10.43
CA ILE A 216 -21.38 -0.13 -9.70
C ILE A 216 -22.19 -0.17 -8.41
N GLY A 217 -22.76 0.97 -8.00
CA GLY A 217 -23.64 1.05 -6.84
C GLY A 217 -24.32 2.40 -6.73
N LYS A 218 -25.20 2.51 -5.74
CA LYS A 218 -25.88 3.74 -5.36
C LYS A 218 -25.76 3.95 -3.86
N ILE A 219 -25.50 5.18 -3.48
CA ILE A 219 -25.48 5.62 -2.09
C ILE A 219 -26.74 6.45 -1.89
N LEU A 220 -27.69 5.94 -1.11
CA LEU A 220 -28.93 6.67 -0.86
C LEU A 220 -28.67 7.78 0.16
N LYS A 221 -29.25 8.96 -0.07
CA LYS A 221 -29.18 10.09 0.85
C LYS A 221 -29.62 9.70 2.27
N ASN A 222 -30.72 8.96 2.37
CA ASN A 222 -31.26 8.52 3.65
C ASN A 222 -30.34 7.51 4.35
N ASP A 223 -29.56 6.74 3.59
CA ASP A 223 -28.63 5.78 4.17
C ASP A 223 -27.51 6.48 4.93
N MET A 224 -26.89 7.51 4.32
CA MET A 224 -25.84 8.28 4.96
C MET A 224 -26.34 9.19 6.09
N ILE A 225 -27.51 9.81 5.92
CA ILE A 225 -28.01 10.81 6.89
C ILE A 225 -28.69 10.16 8.09
N ASN A 226 -29.48 9.10 7.89
CA ASN A 226 -30.38 8.57 8.92
C ASN A 226 -30.15 7.09 9.27
N ASN A 227 -29.58 6.28 8.37
CA ASN A 227 -29.45 4.84 8.58
C ASN A 227 -28.01 4.39 8.88
N GLY A 228 -27.09 5.32 9.14
CA GLY A 228 -25.72 4.99 9.52
C GLY A 228 -24.87 4.39 8.41
N GLY A 229 -25.15 4.67 7.13
CA GLY A 229 -24.22 4.43 6.04
C GLY A 229 -22.97 5.32 6.17
N ILE A 230 -21.80 4.80 5.83
CA ILE A 230 -20.52 5.50 5.98
C ILE A 230 -19.84 5.59 4.62
N LEU A 231 -19.38 6.79 4.25
CA LEU A 231 -18.56 7.04 3.08
C LEU A 231 -17.19 7.55 3.54
N LEU A 232 -16.13 6.88 3.10
CA LEU A 232 -14.76 7.17 3.47
C LEU A 232 -13.97 7.60 2.23
N ALA A 233 -13.31 8.75 2.29
CA ALA A 233 -12.37 9.20 1.27
C ALA A 233 -11.05 8.46 1.41
N ILE A 234 -10.48 8.10 0.26
CA ILE A 234 -9.19 7.46 0.15
C ILE A 234 -8.09 8.46 -0.26
N ASP A 235 -8.46 9.55 -0.94
CA ASP A 235 -7.52 10.62 -1.33
C ASP A 235 -8.11 11.97 -0.91
N ASP A 236 -7.32 12.79 -0.22
CA ASP A 236 -7.62 14.19 0.04
C ASP A 236 -7.24 14.99 -1.23
N TYR A 237 -8.26 15.61 -1.85
CA TYR A 237 -8.32 16.81 -2.72
C TYR A 237 -7.15 17.28 -3.62
N TYR A 238 -5.94 16.74 -3.56
CA TYR A 238 -4.72 17.25 -4.21
C TYR A 238 -4.01 16.23 -5.10
N GLY A 239 -4.40 14.95 -5.13
CA GLY A 239 -3.63 13.89 -5.80
C GLY A 239 -4.23 13.30 -7.09
N SER A 240 -5.55 13.13 -7.16
CA SER A 240 -6.14 12.47 -8.33
C SER A 240 -5.99 13.36 -9.58
N GLY A 241 -5.38 12.83 -10.65
CA GLY A 241 -5.30 13.48 -11.96
C GLY A 241 -6.69 13.76 -12.59
N GLU A 242 -7.77 13.39 -11.89
CA GLU A 242 -9.17 13.55 -12.22
C GLU A 242 -9.85 14.41 -11.14
N LYS A 243 -9.44 15.69 -11.07
CA LYS A 243 -9.77 16.76 -10.12
C LYS A 243 -11.22 16.84 -9.57
N ASP A 244 -12.18 16.15 -10.18
CA ASP A 244 -13.61 16.16 -9.83
C ASP A 244 -14.11 14.81 -9.28
N TRP A 245 -13.24 13.82 -9.07
CA TRP A 245 -13.59 12.48 -8.59
C TRP A 245 -12.80 12.12 -7.34
N CYS A 246 -13.52 11.68 -6.31
CA CYS A 246 -12.97 11.17 -5.06
C CYS A 246 -13.04 9.64 -5.08
N GLU A 247 -11.90 9.00 -4.80
CA GLU A 247 -11.81 7.56 -4.56
C GLU A 247 -12.32 7.27 -3.14
N VAL A 248 -13.21 6.28 -2.99
CA VAL A 248 -13.96 6.07 -1.75
C VAL A 248 -14.19 4.60 -1.43
N TYR A 249 -14.42 4.34 -0.13
CA TYR A 249 -15.15 3.16 0.34
C TYR A 249 -16.53 3.57 0.86
N TYR A 250 -17.57 2.88 0.40
CA TYR A 250 -18.92 3.01 0.94
C TYR A 250 -19.33 1.76 1.71
N MET A 251 -19.61 1.90 3.00
CA MET A 251 -20.22 0.86 3.83
C MET A 251 -21.73 1.13 3.98
N PRO A 252 -22.61 0.28 3.42
CA PRO A 252 -24.05 0.46 3.55
C PRO A 252 -24.56 0.31 4.99
N PRO A 253 -25.80 0.71 5.30
CA PRO A 253 -26.39 0.64 6.65
C PRO A 253 -26.23 -0.71 7.35
N ASN A 254 -26.40 -1.81 6.61
CA ASN A 254 -26.34 -3.18 7.12
C ASN A 254 -24.93 -3.79 7.14
N ALA A 255 -23.91 -3.11 6.60
CA ALA A 255 -22.54 -3.58 6.68
C ALA A 255 -22.08 -3.61 8.14
N LYS A 256 -21.33 -4.65 8.51
CA LYS A 256 -20.68 -4.74 9.83
C LYS A 256 -19.22 -4.29 9.78
N ASP A 257 -18.59 -4.50 8.64
CA ASP A 257 -17.17 -4.27 8.40
C ASP A 257 -16.93 -4.04 6.89
N GLY A 258 -15.66 -3.85 6.53
CA GLY A 258 -15.22 -3.60 5.17
C GLY A 258 -15.45 -4.74 4.17
N LYS A 259 -15.91 -5.92 4.61
CA LYS A 259 -16.27 -7.02 3.69
C LYS A 259 -17.38 -6.62 2.73
N ASP A 260 -18.35 -5.87 3.25
CA ASP A 260 -19.51 -5.40 2.50
C ASP A 260 -19.30 -3.99 1.92
N ALA A 261 -18.08 -3.43 2.03
CA ALA A 261 -17.77 -2.12 1.50
C ALA A 261 -17.69 -2.15 -0.04
N ILE A 262 -18.22 -1.09 -0.65
CA ILE A 262 -18.09 -0.85 -2.09
C ILE A 262 -16.93 0.12 -2.29
N TYR A 263 -15.87 -0.37 -2.93
CA TYR A 263 -14.78 0.45 -3.44
C TYR A 263 -15.16 1.09 -4.78
N GLY A 264 -14.88 2.38 -4.97
CA GLY A 264 -15.11 3.06 -6.24
C GLY A 264 -14.91 4.57 -6.18
N PHE A 265 -15.56 5.28 -7.10
CA PHE A 265 -15.39 6.72 -7.30
C PHE A 265 -16.73 7.45 -7.25
N VAL A 266 -16.76 8.57 -6.54
CA VAL A 266 -17.90 9.49 -6.43
C VAL A 266 -17.47 10.88 -6.91
N HIS A 267 -18.34 11.58 -7.62
CA HIS A 267 -18.04 12.92 -8.09
C HIS A 267 -18.01 13.91 -6.93
N SER A 268 -16.92 14.68 -6.79
CA SER A 268 -16.63 15.52 -5.62
C SER A 268 -17.69 16.60 -5.37
N SER A 269 -18.45 17.04 -6.39
CA SER A 269 -19.55 17.98 -6.19
C SER A 269 -20.76 17.41 -5.42
N GLN A 270 -20.84 16.08 -5.28
CA GLN A 270 -21.97 15.39 -4.64
C GLN A 270 -21.71 15.05 -3.16
N ILE A 271 -20.49 15.30 -2.67
CA ILE A 271 -19.98 15.00 -1.33
C ILE A 271 -19.23 16.22 -0.78
N LYS A 272 -18.92 16.23 0.52
CA LYS A 272 -18.09 17.25 1.18
C LYS A 272 -17.39 16.68 2.40
#